data_AF-A0A426QQX9-F1
#
_entry.id   AF-A0A426QQX9-F1
#
_cell.length_a   1.000
_cell.length_b   1.000
_cell.length_c   1.000
_cell.angle_alpha   90.00
_cell.angle_beta   90.00
_cell.angle_gamma   90.00
#
_symmetry.space_group_name_H-M   'P 1'
#
loop_
_entity.id
_entity.type
_entity.pdbx_description
1 polymer ?
#
loop_
_entity_poly.entity_id
_entity_poly.type
_entity_poly.pdbx_seq_one_letter_code
_entity_poly.pdbx_strand_id
1 'polypeptide(L)'
;MTQFDTTSAPANNNPSPTGWLADMLEPARALLDDHQALAALLRRQETPSLDEFDEVFRQIREHNQALAEAEQARLEWLAAVGETDTQTALERENASANATWDELKSTARHFRDLSETNLMALRRIDHFLGERIDFLTQRDEPAGSLYTAGGTEHNAGNRGRTLGDA
;
A
#
# COMPACT_ATOMS: atom_id res chain seq x y z
N MET A 1 -45.45 28.02 50.46
CA MET A 1 -43.98 27.86 50.36
C MET A 1 -43.72 26.97 49.17
N THR A 2 -43.39 27.58 48.03
CA THR A 2 -43.10 26.92 46.75
C THR A 2 -41.67 26.41 46.80
N GLN A 3 -41.51 25.10 46.78
CA GLN A 3 -40.21 24.44 46.66
C GLN A 3 -40.00 24.16 45.17
N PHE A 4 -39.08 24.89 44.55
CA PHE A 4 -38.65 24.64 43.17
C PHE A 4 -37.72 23.43 43.19
N ASP A 5 -38.15 22.34 42.56
CA ASP A 5 -37.29 21.22 42.23
C ASP A 5 -36.21 21.71 41.26
N THR A 6 -34.96 21.59 41.70
CA THR A 6 -33.76 21.88 40.92
C THR A 6 -33.64 20.82 39.82
N THR A 7 -34.00 21.17 38.59
CA THR A 7 -33.68 20.38 37.39
C THR A 7 -32.18 20.11 37.34
N SER A 8 -31.79 18.84 37.48
CA SER A 8 -30.45 18.37 37.18
C SER A 8 -30.13 18.71 35.72
N ALA A 9 -29.09 19.52 35.51
CA ALA A 9 -28.53 19.73 34.18
C ALA A 9 -28.06 18.38 33.60
N PRO A 10 -28.28 18.08 32.32
CA PRO A 10 -27.69 16.91 31.70
C PRO A 10 -26.17 17.02 31.80
N ALA A 11 -25.50 15.94 32.20
CA ALA A 11 -24.05 15.85 32.11
C ALA A 11 -23.68 16.12 30.64
N ASN A 12 -22.93 17.19 30.39
CA ASN A 12 -22.29 17.43 29.09
C ASN A 12 -21.24 16.34 28.88
N ASN A 13 -21.68 15.14 28.51
CA ASN A 13 -20.84 14.09 27.95
C ASN A 13 -20.48 14.49 26.52
N ASN A 14 -19.82 15.65 26.35
CA ASN A 14 -19.22 15.95 25.06
C ASN A 14 -18.12 14.91 24.86
N PRO A 15 -18.22 14.05 23.83
CA PRO A 15 -17.16 13.10 23.54
C PRO A 15 -15.89 13.92 23.25
N SER A 16 -14.80 13.61 23.95
CA SER A 16 -13.54 14.35 23.81
C SER A 16 -12.79 13.85 22.58
N PRO A 17 -12.22 14.75 21.75
CA PRO A 17 -11.46 14.33 20.58
C PRO A 17 -10.14 13.63 20.92
N THR A 18 -9.64 13.78 22.15
CA THR A 18 -8.32 13.30 22.55
C THR A 18 -8.20 11.77 22.54
N GLY A 19 -9.30 11.05 22.76
CA GLY A 19 -9.31 9.57 22.73
C GLY A 19 -9.03 9.03 21.33
N TRP A 20 -9.95 9.28 20.38
CA TRP A 20 -9.80 8.77 19.02
C TRP A 20 -8.54 9.31 18.33
N LEU A 21 -8.10 10.55 18.63
CA LEU A 21 -6.87 11.10 18.07
C LEU A 21 -5.63 10.29 18.49
N ALA A 22 -5.54 9.92 19.76
CA ALA A 22 -4.45 9.07 20.25
C ALA A 22 -4.54 7.67 19.63
N ASP A 23 -5.75 7.10 19.61
CA ASP A 23 -6.03 5.77 19.07
C ASP A 23 -5.81 5.70 17.54
N MET A 24 -5.85 6.82 16.81
CA MET A 24 -5.45 6.88 15.40
C MET A 24 -3.94 7.09 15.22
N LEU A 25 -3.32 7.92 16.06
CA LEU A 25 -1.92 8.29 15.90
C LEU A 25 -0.97 7.13 16.18
N GLU A 26 -1.26 6.30 17.18
CA GLU A 26 -0.46 5.11 17.48
C GLU A 26 -0.38 4.15 16.28
N PRO A 27 -1.50 3.60 15.75
CA PRO A 27 -1.45 2.68 14.62
C PRO A 27 -0.93 3.36 13.33
N ALA A 28 -1.16 4.66 13.14
CA ALA A 28 -0.58 5.38 11.99
C ALA A 28 0.95 5.43 12.04
N ARG A 29 1.55 5.65 13.22
CA ARG A 29 3.01 5.58 13.41
C ARG A 29 3.51 4.14 13.25
N ALA A 30 2.81 3.16 13.81
CA ALA A 30 3.16 1.75 13.67
C ALA A 30 3.13 1.29 12.20
N LEU A 31 2.13 1.71 11.41
CA LEU A 31 2.07 1.46 9.97
C LEU A 31 3.26 2.08 9.21
N LEU A 32 3.70 3.26 9.62
CA LEU A 32 4.87 3.88 9.02
C LEU A 32 6.13 3.04 9.32
N ASP A 33 6.29 2.57 10.56
CA ASP A 33 7.41 1.73 10.98
C ASP A 33 7.40 0.37 10.24
N ASP A 34 6.24 -0.27 10.12
CA ASP A 34 6.09 -1.53 9.37
C ASP A 34 6.45 -1.36 7.89
N HIS A 35 6.05 -0.24 7.28
CA HIS A 35 6.41 0.07 5.90
C HIS A 35 7.90 0.39 5.74
N GLN A 36 8.57 0.91 6.76
CA GLN A 36 10.02 1.06 6.77
C GLN A 36 10.70 -0.30 6.89
N ALA A 37 10.19 -1.20 7.72
CA ALA A 37 10.66 -2.58 7.81
C ALA A 37 10.51 -3.32 6.47
N LEU A 38 9.34 -3.19 5.81
CA LEU A 38 9.13 -3.72 4.47
C LEU A 38 10.13 -3.14 3.46
N ALA A 39 10.36 -1.83 3.49
CA ALA A 39 11.35 -1.19 2.62
C ALA A 39 12.77 -1.72 2.86
N ALA A 40 13.13 -2.02 4.10
CA ALA A 40 14.41 -2.62 4.44
C ALA A 40 14.53 -4.06 3.90
N LEU A 41 13.49 -4.88 4.03
CA LEU A 41 13.44 -6.23 3.45
C LEU A 41 13.60 -6.19 1.93
N LEU A 42 12.88 -5.29 1.25
CA LEU A 42 12.91 -5.16 -0.22
C LEU A 42 14.27 -4.68 -0.76
N ARG A 43 15.08 -3.99 0.05
CA ARG A 43 16.40 -3.48 -0.35
C ARG A 43 17.55 -4.42 0.05
N ARG A 44 17.26 -5.48 0.82
CA ARG A 44 18.27 -6.41 1.31
C ARG A 44 18.90 -7.16 0.13
N GLN A 45 20.22 -7.35 0.16
CA GLN A 45 20.94 -8.10 -0.87
C GLN A 45 20.69 -9.61 -0.77
N GLU A 46 20.56 -10.09 0.47
CA GLU A 46 20.14 -11.46 0.76
C GLU A 46 18.64 -11.58 0.58
N THR A 47 18.18 -12.68 -0.02
CA THR A 47 16.75 -12.99 -0.13
C THR A 47 16.17 -13.15 1.27
N PRO A 48 15.25 -12.28 1.71
CA PRO A 48 14.59 -12.46 2.99
C PRO A 48 13.73 -13.72 2.97
N SER A 49 13.53 -14.33 4.12
CA SER A 49 12.62 -15.46 4.26
C SER A 49 11.17 -15.02 4.01
N LEU A 50 10.33 -15.97 3.58
CA LEU A 50 8.89 -15.71 3.47
C LEU A 50 8.27 -15.38 4.83
N ASP A 51 8.73 -16.04 5.90
CA ASP A 51 8.27 -15.78 7.26
C ASP A 51 8.51 -14.32 7.71
N GLU A 52 9.65 -13.71 7.34
CA GLU A 52 9.92 -12.29 7.61
C GLU A 52 8.94 -11.37 6.89
N PHE A 53 8.60 -11.66 5.63
CA PHE A 53 7.60 -10.89 4.89
C PHE A 53 6.19 -11.08 5.47
N ASP A 54 5.82 -12.32 5.78
CA ASP A 54 4.51 -12.66 6.32
C ASP A 54 4.26 -11.97 7.66
N GLU A 55 5.29 -11.89 8.51
CA GLU A 55 5.22 -11.18 9.78
C GLU A 55 5.00 -9.67 9.59
N VAL A 56 5.73 -9.03 8.68
CA VAL A 56 5.51 -7.61 8.37
C VAL A 56 4.11 -7.39 7.77
N PHE A 57 3.64 -8.25 6.87
CA PHE A 57 2.29 -8.14 6.32
C PHE A 57 1.18 -8.44 7.34
N ARG A 58 1.45 -9.26 8.35
CA ARG A 58 0.54 -9.47 9.48
C ARG A 58 0.42 -8.18 10.31
N GLN A 59 1.54 -7.57 10.70
CA GLN A 59 1.57 -6.32 11.45
C GLN A 59 0.86 -5.18 10.70
N ILE A 60 1.14 -5.02 9.40
CA ILE A 60 0.46 -4.02 8.55
C ILE A 60 -1.07 -4.21 8.58
N ARG A 61 -1.55 -5.45 8.51
CA ARG A 61 -3.01 -5.73 8.54
C ARG A 61 -3.61 -5.39 9.90
N GLU A 62 -2.92 -5.73 10.99
CA GLU A 62 -3.37 -5.44 12.36
C GLU A 62 -3.45 -3.93 12.62
N HIS A 63 -2.41 -3.17 12.27
CA HIS A 63 -2.41 -1.73 12.49
C HIS A 63 -3.40 -1.00 11.55
N ASN A 64 -3.64 -1.50 10.33
CA ASN A 64 -4.71 -0.97 9.48
C ASN A 64 -6.11 -1.20 10.09
N GLN A 65 -6.33 -2.37 10.69
CA GLN A 65 -7.59 -2.68 11.36
C GLN A 65 -7.80 -1.75 12.56
N ALA A 66 -6.78 -1.55 13.40
CA ALA A 66 -6.83 -0.62 14.52
C ALA A 66 -7.11 0.83 14.05
N LEU A 67 -6.49 1.26 12.95
CA LEU A 67 -6.74 2.58 12.37
C LEU A 67 -8.18 2.73 11.88
N ALA A 68 -8.77 1.68 11.29
CA ALA A 68 -10.16 1.68 10.85
C ALA A 68 -11.16 1.77 12.02
N GLU A 69 -10.85 1.10 13.14
CA GLU A 69 -11.65 1.18 14.38
C GLU A 69 -11.59 2.59 15.00
N ALA A 70 -10.40 3.19 15.06
CA ALA A 70 -10.23 4.55 15.56
C ALA A 70 -10.87 5.61 14.64
N GLU A 71 -10.87 5.38 13.33
CA GLU A 71 -11.56 6.21 12.35
C GLU A 71 -13.09 6.18 12.57
N GLN A 72 -13.65 5.04 12.94
CA GLN A 72 -15.06 4.95 13.30
C GLN A 72 -15.39 5.83 14.52
N ALA A 73 -14.53 5.84 15.54
CA ALA A 73 -14.67 6.72 16.70
C ALA A 73 -14.58 8.21 16.32
N ARG A 74 -13.71 8.58 15.36
CA ARG A 74 -13.66 9.95 14.80
C ARG A 74 -14.98 10.34 14.14
N LEU A 75 -15.55 9.45 13.32
CA LEU A 75 -16.80 9.71 12.61
C LEU A 75 -18.00 9.83 13.57
N GLU A 76 -18.04 9.00 14.61
CA GLU A 76 -19.05 9.09 15.68
C GLU A 76 -18.94 10.40 16.46
N TRP A 77 -17.70 10.82 16.78
CA TRP A 77 -17.45 12.11 17.41
C TRP A 77 -17.93 13.27 16.52
N LEU A 78 -17.59 13.27 15.23
CA LEU A 78 -18.04 14.28 14.26
C LEU A 78 -19.56 14.38 14.21
N ALA A 79 -20.25 13.25 14.13
CA ALA A 79 -21.70 13.20 14.15
C ALA A 79 -22.29 13.77 15.45
N ALA A 80 -21.67 13.48 16.60
CA ALA A 80 -22.10 13.98 17.90
C ALA A 80 -21.94 15.51 18.04
N VAL A 81 -20.88 16.09 17.48
CA VAL A 81 -20.65 17.54 17.49
C VAL A 81 -21.36 18.28 16.35
N GLY A 82 -22.06 17.55 15.46
CA GLY A 82 -22.82 18.12 14.36
C GLY A 82 -21.95 18.69 13.24
N GLU A 83 -20.74 18.18 13.07
CA GLU A 83 -19.79 18.63 12.05
C GLU A 83 -19.46 17.50 11.07
N THR A 84 -19.07 17.87 9.85
CA THR A 84 -18.60 16.91 8.84
C THR A 84 -17.11 17.01 8.58
N ASP A 85 -16.50 18.12 8.95
CA ASP A 85 -15.07 18.39 8.74
C ASP A 85 -14.31 18.33 10.08
N THR A 86 -13.29 17.47 10.15
CA THR A 86 -12.49 17.30 11.38
C THR A 86 -11.71 18.54 11.75
N GLN A 87 -11.19 19.29 10.77
CA GLN A 87 -10.42 20.49 11.09
C GLN A 87 -11.32 21.54 11.74
N THR A 88 -12.48 21.82 11.14
CA THR A 88 -13.49 22.76 11.63
C THR A 88 -14.02 22.34 13.01
N ALA A 89 -14.24 21.05 13.22
CA ALA A 89 -14.66 20.53 14.52
C ALA A 89 -13.58 20.72 15.59
N LEU A 90 -12.31 20.48 15.25
CA LEU A 90 -11.16 20.64 16.16
C LEU A 90 -10.78 22.11 16.44
N GLU A 91 -11.18 23.07 15.59
CA GLU A 91 -10.95 24.51 15.86
C GLU A 91 -11.63 24.99 17.14
N ARG A 92 -12.70 24.31 17.57
CA ARG A 92 -13.43 24.60 18.83
C ARG A 92 -12.85 23.88 20.04
N GLU A 93 -11.86 23.01 19.81
CA GLU A 93 -11.21 22.18 20.80
C GLU A 93 -9.86 22.78 21.23
N ASN A 94 -9.15 22.07 22.10
CA ASN A 94 -7.86 22.56 22.61
C ASN A 94 -6.75 22.53 21.54
N ALA A 95 -5.70 23.34 21.75
CA ALA A 95 -4.54 23.41 20.85
C ALA A 95 -3.78 22.08 20.72
N SER A 96 -3.83 21.22 21.76
CA SER A 96 -3.19 19.91 21.73
C SER A 96 -3.84 18.98 20.72
N ALA A 97 -5.17 18.95 20.63
CA ALA A 97 -5.92 18.12 19.69
C ALA A 97 -5.63 18.52 18.23
N ASN A 98 -5.53 19.83 17.97
CA ASN A 98 -5.11 20.35 16.67
C ASN A 98 -3.68 19.92 16.31
N ALA A 99 -2.75 20.00 17.25
CA ALA A 99 -1.36 19.56 17.03
C ALA A 99 -1.27 18.05 16.75
N THR A 100 -2.02 17.22 17.48
CA THR A 100 -2.08 15.77 17.24
C THR A 100 -2.69 15.45 15.87
N TRP A 101 -3.71 16.19 15.45
CA TRP A 101 -4.31 16.03 14.12
C TRP A 101 -3.35 16.46 12.99
N ASP A 102 -2.61 17.55 13.18
CA ASP A 102 -1.56 17.97 12.24
C ASP A 102 -0.44 16.94 12.14
N GLU A 103 -0.06 16.34 13.26
CA GLU A 103 0.89 15.23 13.28
C GLU A 103 0.35 14.02 12.50
N LEU A 104 -0.89 13.61 12.76
CA LEU A 104 -1.51 12.49 12.05
C LEU A 104 -1.55 12.73 10.53
N LYS A 105 -1.90 13.95 10.09
CA LYS A 105 -1.83 14.34 8.66
C LYS A 105 -0.42 14.24 8.10
N SER A 106 0.60 14.63 8.86
CA SER A 106 2.01 14.51 8.47
C SER A 106 2.42 13.04 8.32
N THR A 107 2.11 12.21 9.32
CA THR A 107 2.37 10.77 9.33
C THR A 107 1.68 10.07 8.15
N ALA A 108 0.42 10.39 7.88
CA ALA A 108 -0.32 9.82 6.75
C ALA A 108 0.30 10.16 5.38
N ARG A 109 0.85 11.37 5.22
CA ARG A 109 1.57 11.75 3.98
C ARG A 109 2.86 10.93 3.81
N HIS A 110 3.67 10.84 4.86
CA HIS A 110 4.90 10.03 4.82
C HIS A 110 4.60 8.55 4.55
N PHE A 111 3.57 8.02 5.21
CA PHE A 111 3.08 6.66 4.97
C PHE A 111 2.70 6.47 3.50
N ARG A 112 1.92 7.40 2.93
CA ARG A 112 1.52 7.34 1.51
C ARG A 112 2.73 7.25 0.59
N ASP A 113 3.69 8.17 0.72
CA ASP A 113 4.88 8.22 -0.12
C ASP A 113 5.71 6.93 -0.03
N LEU A 114 5.85 6.39 1.18
CA LEU A 114 6.58 5.15 1.43
C LEU A 114 5.84 3.92 0.89
N SER A 115 4.52 3.86 1.07
CA SER A 115 3.68 2.78 0.55
C SER A 115 3.68 2.72 -0.98
N GLU A 116 3.63 3.88 -1.65
CA GLU A 116 3.72 3.98 -3.10
C GLU A 116 5.10 3.49 -3.58
N THR A 117 6.17 3.88 -2.88
CA THR A 117 7.54 3.42 -3.16
C THR A 117 7.68 1.90 -3.01
N ASN A 118 7.17 1.32 -1.92
CA ASN A 118 7.22 -0.13 -1.67
C ASN A 118 6.42 -0.91 -2.73
N LEU A 119 5.26 -0.40 -3.13
CA LEU A 119 4.44 -1.01 -4.18
C LEU A 119 5.16 -1.04 -5.52
N MET A 120 5.87 0.04 -5.89
CA MET A 120 6.67 0.06 -7.11
C MET A 120 7.82 -0.95 -7.05
N ALA A 121 8.49 -1.08 -5.90
CA ALA A 121 9.54 -2.07 -5.71
C ALA A 121 9.02 -3.51 -5.84
N LEU A 122 7.89 -3.82 -5.21
CA LEU A 122 7.23 -5.13 -5.33
C LEU A 122 6.84 -5.46 -6.78
N ARG A 123 6.23 -4.51 -7.51
CA ARG A 123 5.88 -4.69 -8.93
C ARG A 123 7.11 -4.96 -9.80
N ARG A 124 8.24 -4.31 -9.50
CA ARG A 124 9.50 -4.54 -10.22
C ARG A 124 10.05 -5.94 -9.97
N ILE A 125 9.98 -6.42 -8.72
CA ILE A 125 10.39 -7.77 -8.35
C ILE A 125 9.51 -8.81 -9.05
N ASP A 126 8.18 -8.62 -9.02
CA ASP A 126 7.22 -9.49 -9.70
C ASP A 126 7.50 -9.61 -11.21
N HIS A 127 7.70 -8.47 -11.88
CA HIS A 127 8.06 -8.45 -13.29
C HIS A 127 9.34 -9.25 -13.59
N PHE A 128 10.41 -9.04 -12.82
CA PHE A 128 11.68 -9.75 -13.00
C PHE A 128 11.56 -11.26 -12.72
N LEU A 129 10.73 -11.66 -11.75
CA LEU A 129 10.46 -13.07 -11.48
C LEU A 129 9.66 -13.70 -12.63
N GLY A 130 8.67 -12.99 -13.18
CA GLY A 130 7.93 -13.41 -14.36
C GLY A 130 8.86 -13.70 -15.55
N GLU A 131 9.74 -12.76 -15.89
CA GLU A 131 10.73 -12.94 -16.98
C GLU A 131 11.63 -14.16 -16.75
N ARG A 132 12.04 -14.41 -15.50
CA ARG A 132 12.87 -15.58 -15.16
C ARG A 132 12.11 -16.89 -15.26
N ILE A 133 10.86 -16.93 -14.84
CA ILE A 133 10.00 -18.11 -14.98
C ILE A 133 9.75 -18.40 -16.45
N ASP A 134 9.46 -17.37 -17.26
CA ASP A 134 9.29 -17.50 -18.70
C ASP A 134 10.57 -18.06 -19.36
N PHE A 135 11.74 -17.55 -18.99
CA PHE A 135 13.01 -18.09 -19.49
C PHE A 135 13.23 -19.56 -19.10
N LEU A 136 12.90 -19.95 -17.87
CA LEU A 136 13.05 -21.34 -17.41
C LEU A 136 12.07 -22.29 -18.11
N THR A 137 10.83 -21.85 -18.33
CA THR A 137 9.78 -22.67 -18.94
C THR A 137 9.90 -22.76 -20.45
N GLN A 138 10.41 -21.73 -21.14
CA GLN A 138 10.69 -21.77 -22.58
C GLN A 138 11.88 -22.67 -22.94
N ARG A 139 12.83 -22.87 -22.01
CA ARG A 139 14.03 -23.70 -22.24
C ARG A 139 13.73 -25.21 -22.26
N ASP A 140 12.53 -25.60 -21.82
CA ASP A 140 12.01 -26.97 -21.89
C ASP A 140 11.17 -27.25 -23.15
N GLU A 141 10.92 -26.24 -24.02
CA GLU A 141 10.52 -26.57 -25.39
C GLU A 141 11.76 -27.13 -26.10
N PRO A 142 11.73 -28.41 -26.56
CA PRO A 142 12.87 -28.95 -27.27
C PRO A 142 13.06 -28.09 -28.50
N ALA A 143 14.16 -27.33 -28.52
CA ALA A 143 14.67 -26.69 -29.71
C ALA A 143 14.64 -27.76 -30.81
N GLY A 144 13.65 -27.64 -31.70
CA GLY A 144 13.34 -28.67 -32.68
C GLY A 144 14.63 -29.04 -33.40
N SER A 145 15.07 -30.28 -33.18
CA SER A 145 15.84 -31.11 -34.10
C SER A 145 16.63 -30.33 -35.17
N LEU A 146 17.75 -29.70 -34.80
CA LEU A 146 18.76 -29.22 -35.76
C LEU A 146 19.90 -30.23 -35.98
N TYR A 147 19.70 -31.48 -35.58
CA TYR A 147 20.53 -32.63 -35.96
C TYR A 147 19.75 -33.56 -36.91
N THR A 148 19.52 -33.12 -38.14
CA THR A 148 19.41 -34.02 -39.28
C THR A 148 20.51 -33.68 -40.27
N ALA A 149 21.67 -34.31 -40.07
CA ALA A 149 22.56 -34.60 -41.17
C ALA A 149 21.88 -35.67 -42.06
N GLY A 150 21.77 -35.41 -43.36
CA GLY A 150 21.21 -36.38 -44.31
C GLY A 150 20.62 -35.68 -45.53
N GLY A 151 21.35 -35.72 -46.64
CA GLY A 151 21.10 -34.87 -47.79
C GLY A 151 19.90 -35.22 -48.65
N THR A 152 19.52 -34.24 -49.46
CA THR A 152 18.91 -34.43 -50.78
C THR A 152 19.29 -33.22 -51.63
N GLU A 153 20.15 -33.46 -52.62
CA GLU A 153 20.25 -32.68 -53.85
C GLU A 153 18.83 -32.48 -54.42
N HIS A 154 18.53 -31.33 -55.04
CA HIS A 154 17.84 -31.26 -56.34
C HIS A 154 17.68 -29.80 -56.85
N ASN A 155 18.11 -29.63 -58.11
CA ASN A 155 17.61 -28.69 -59.12
C ASN A 155 17.90 -27.18 -58.99
N ALA A 156 19.12 -26.80 -59.34
CA ALA A 156 19.37 -25.55 -60.05
C ALA A 156 18.93 -25.70 -61.52
N GLY A 157 17.76 -25.16 -61.86
CA GLY A 157 17.28 -25.10 -63.23
C GLY A 157 16.24 -24.00 -63.42
N ASN A 158 16.65 -22.94 -64.14
CA ASN A 158 16.02 -22.45 -65.37
C ASN A 158 15.92 -20.91 -65.48
N ARG A 159 16.87 -20.36 -66.25
CA ARG A 159 16.73 -19.38 -67.36
C ARG A 159 15.73 -18.20 -67.25
N GLY A 160 16.29 -16.99 -67.33
CA GLY A 160 16.12 -16.13 -68.51
C GLY A 160 15.22 -14.88 -68.39
N ARG A 161 15.84 -13.68 -68.43
CA ARG A 161 15.38 -12.42 -69.08
C ARG A 161 16.42 -11.30 -68.81
N THR A 162 17.39 -11.09 -69.69
CA THR A 162 17.46 -10.16 -70.86
C THR A 162 17.82 -8.71 -70.51
N LEU A 163 18.91 -8.25 -71.14
CA LEU A 163 19.45 -6.88 -71.25
C LEU A 163 18.54 -5.94 -72.08
N GLY A 164 18.63 -4.63 -71.82
CA GLY A 164 18.08 -3.52 -72.65
C GLY A 164 17.63 -2.35 -71.75
N ASP A 165 18.46 -1.35 -71.45
CA ASP A 165 18.84 -0.17 -72.25
C ASP A 165 17.78 0.95 -72.19
N ALA A 166 18.08 2.00 -71.40
CA ALA A 166 17.66 3.40 -71.49
C ALA A 166 18.44 4.24 -70.47
#